data_AF-A0A3S0AG01-F1
#
_entry.id   AF-A0A3S0AG01-F1
#
_cell.length_a   1.000
_cell.length_b   1.000
_cell.length_c   1.000
_cell.angle_alpha   90.00
_cell.angle_beta   90.00
_cell.angle_gamma   90.00
#
_symmetry.space_group_name_H-M   'P 1'
#
loop_
_entity.id
_entity.type
_entity.pdbx_description
1 polymer ?
#
loop_
_entity_poly.entity_id
_entity_poly.type
_entity_poly.pdbx_seq_one_letter_code
_entity_poly.pdbx_strand_id
1 'polypeptide(L)'
;MMSFTDLCDYAHEIDVTIVWARMAGTYAAAVDAATRTVYLDNRLDQHPAELVSAFAHELGHLALGHVGPQDAKGEDRADEWAARRLISPVEYAAAERILGPNPFLLGVELGVTMRIVRAWQRVAASSPCVVSEPGVRLSSYSSRALPRVSGDEPDLLFDF
;
A
#
# COMPACT_ATOMS: atom_id res chain seq x y z
N MET A 1 7.72 -3.00 5.32
CA MET A 1 7.07 -1.68 5.50
C MET A 1 7.67 -0.63 4.55
N MET A 2 6.87 0.27 3.97
CA MET A 2 7.41 1.42 3.22
C MET A 2 7.93 2.50 4.19
N SER A 3 9.14 2.98 3.93
CA SER A 3 9.79 4.08 4.63
C SER A 3 9.44 5.44 4.01
N PHE A 4 9.87 6.53 4.67
CA PHE A 4 9.78 7.87 4.08
C PHE A 4 10.51 7.97 2.74
N THR A 5 11.69 7.34 2.61
CA THR A 5 12.46 7.32 1.37
C THR A 5 11.68 6.61 0.26
N ASP A 6 11.05 5.47 0.55
CA ASP A 6 10.25 4.74 -0.44
C ASP A 6 9.06 5.57 -0.94
N LEU A 7 8.44 6.37 -0.06
CA LEU A 7 7.38 7.31 -0.46
C LEU A 7 7.90 8.47 -1.31
N CYS A 8 9.10 8.98 -1.03
CA CYS A 8 9.74 10.01 -1.85
C CYS A 8 10.07 9.49 -3.24
N ASP A 9 10.62 8.27 -3.34
CA ASP A 9 10.92 7.63 -4.60
C ASP A 9 9.63 7.42 -5.41
N TYR A 10 8.59 6.89 -4.78
CA TYR A 10 7.26 6.76 -5.41
C TYR A 10 6.72 8.12 -5.87
N ALA A 11 6.79 9.16 -5.03
CA ALA A 11 6.32 10.49 -5.39
C ALA A 11 7.07 11.06 -6.60
N HIS A 12 8.38 10.85 -6.67
CA HIS A 12 9.19 11.25 -7.80
C HIS A 12 8.81 10.47 -9.08
N GLU A 13 8.59 9.16 -8.98
CA GLU A 13 8.12 8.33 -10.11
C GLU A 13 6.78 8.78 -10.69
N ILE A 14 5.91 9.37 -9.87
CA ILE A 14 4.63 9.89 -10.30
C ILE A 14 4.63 11.41 -10.52
N ASP A 15 5.79 12.06 -10.68
CA ASP A 15 5.91 13.51 -10.92
C ASP A 15 5.17 14.34 -9.86
N VAL A 16 5.37 14.03 -8.59
CA VAL A 16 4.85 14.78 -7.44
C VAL A 16 5.97 15.60 -6.81
N THR A 17 5.72 16.90 -6.65
CA THR A 17 6.65 17.80 -5.98
C THR A 17 6.41 17.76 -4.47
N ILE A 18 7.49 17.65 -3.69
CA ILE A 18 7.43 17.67 -2.22
C ILE A 18 7.99 18.99 -1.73
N VAL A 19 7.22 19.72 -0.93
CA VAL A 19 7.62 21.00 -0.34
C VAL A 19 7.50 20.95 1.17
N TRP A 20 8.60 21.23 1.85
CA TRP A 20 8.59 21.45 3.30
C TRP A 20 8.21 22.89 3.61
N ALA A 21 7.16 23.09 4.39
CA ALA A 21 6.68 24.40 4.75
C ALA A 21 6.23 24.43 6.22
N ARG A 22 6.33 25.60 6.86
CA ARG A 22 5.74 25.78 8.18
C ARG A 22 4.23 25.94 8.01
N MET A 23 3.43 24.96 8.41
CA MET A 23 1.97 25.03 8.23
C MET A 23 1.30 25.74 9.41
N ALA A 24 0.21 26.45 9.09
CA ALA A 24 -0.60 27.14 10.09
C ALA A 24 -1.57 26.16 10.78
N GLY A 25 -1.90 26.42 12.04
CA GLY A 25 -2.85 25.59 12.79
C GLY A 25 -2.33 24.18 13.06
N THR A 26 -3.21 23.19 12.86
CA THR A 26 -2.96 21.76 13.18
C THR A 26 -2.74 20.90 11.94
N TYR A 27 -2.53 21.50 10.76
CA TYR A 27 -2.27 20.74 9.54
C TYR A 27 -0.87 20.15 9.59
N ALA A 28 -0.79 18.83 9.48
CA ALA A 28 0.46 18.09 9.39
C ALA A 28 0.98 18.06 7.94
N ALA A 29 0.07 17.95 6.97
CA ALA A 29 0.35 17.97 5.55
C ALA A 29 -0.86 18.53 4.78
N ALA A 30 -0.66 18.84 3.50
CA ALA A 30 -1.72 19.14 2.57
C ALA A 30 -1.28 18.86 1.14
N VAL A 31 -2.24 18.62 0.26
CA VAL A 31 -2.00 18.47 -1.17
C VAL A 31 -2.67 19.56 -1.99
N ASP A 32 -1.95 20.07 -2.98
CA ASP A 32 -2.51 20.78 -4.12
C ASP A 32 -2.51 19.85 -5.34
N ALA A 33 -3.69 19.32 -5.67
CA ALA A 33 -3.88 18.42 -6.79
C ALA A 33 -3.63 19.08 -8.15
N ALA A 34 -3.84 20.40 -8.27
CA ALA A 34 -3.68 21.12 -9.54
C ALA A 34 -2.19 21.24 -9.92
N THR A 35 -1.33 21.49 -8.93
CA THR A 35 0.13 21.59 -9.14
C THR A 35 0.87 20.29 -8.83
N ARG A 36 0.17 19.25 -8.36
CA ARG A 36 0.75 17.98 -7.89
C ARG A 36 1.82 18.19 -6.82
N THR A 37 1.54 19.11 -5.90
CA THR A 37 2.45 19.45 -4.81
C THR A 37 1.92 18.92 -3.50
N VAL A 38 2.74 18.15 -2.78
CA VAL A 38 2.48 17.78 -1.39
C VAL A 38 3.31 18.69 -0.49
N TYR A 39 2.63 19.36 0.43
CA TYR A 39 3.22 20.17 1.48
C TYR A 39 3.30 19.36 2.76
N LEU A 40 4.48 19.32 3.38
CA LEU A 40 4.71 18.67 4.66
C LEU A 40 5.12 19.71 5.70
N ASP A 41 4.51 19.67 6.90
CA ASP A 41 4.91 20.54 7.99
C ASP A 41 6.34 20.23 8.42
N ASN A 42 7.20 21.25 8.46
CA ASN A 42 8.60 21.11 8.84
C ASN A 42 8.84 20.56 10.26
N ARG A 43 7.82 20.52 11.14
CA ARG A 43 7.91 19.89 12.47
C ARG A 43 7.75 18.37 12.47
N LEU A 44 7.30 17.79 11.36
CA LEU A 44 7.09 16.34 11.27
C LEU A 44 8.40 15.56 11.16
N ASP A 45 9.52 16.23 10.88
CA ASP A 45 10.86 15.62 10.86
C ASP A 45 11.23 14.90 12.17
N GLN A 46 10.70 15.37 13.30
CA GLN A 46 10.86 14.78 14.63
C GLN A 46 9.83 13.70 14.96
N HIS A 47 8.86 13.48 14.08
CA HIS A 47 7.72 12.57 14.29
C HIS A 47 7.56 11.62 13.09
N PRO A 48 8.46 10.64 12.92
CA PRO A 48 8.55 9.83 11.70
C PRO A 48 7.26 9.08 11.38
N ALA A 49 6.55 8.55 12.38
CA ALA A 49 5.27 7.86 12.17
C ALA A 49 4.17 8.79 11.68
N GLU A 50 4.12 10.03 12.18
CA GLU A 50 3.19 11.06 11.71
C GLU A 50 3.56 11.52 10.31
N LEU A 51 4.85 11.73 10.04
CA LEU A 51 5.38 12.09 8.73
C LEU A 51 4.98 11.10 7.64
N VAL A 52 5.31 9.80 7.82
CA VAL A 52 4.99 8.79 6.80
C VAL A 52 3.50 8.61 6.63
N SER A 53 2.73 8.70 7.72
CA SER A 53 1.26 8.56 7.67
C SER A 53 0.60 9.72 6.94
N ALA A 54 0.99 10.95 7.27
CA ALA A 54 0.45 12.16 6.62
C ALA A 54 0.87 12.21 5.15
N PHE A 55 2.14 11.92 4.85
CA PHE A 55 2.62 11.93 3.48
C PHE A 55 1.92 10.89 2.59
N ALA A 56 1.81 9.65 3.07
CA ALA A 56 1.08 8.61 2.34
C ALA A 56 -0.40 8.94 2.16
N HIS A 57 -1.03 9.61 3.12
CA HIS A 57 -2.41 10.07 3.01
C HIS A 57 -2.57 11.11 1.89
N GLU A 58 -1.71 12.13 1.83
CA GLU A 58 -1.72 13.13 0.75
C GLU A 58 -1.47 12.50 -0.63
N LEU A 59 -0.55 11.55 -0.72
CA LEU A 59 -0.35 10.76 -1.94
C LEU A 59 -1.60 9.94 -2.32
N GLY A 60 -2.37 9.49 -1.32
CA GLY A 60 -3.65 8.84 -1.51
C GLY A 60 -4.68 9.75 -2.18
N HIS A 61 -4.75 11.02 -1.77
CA HIS A 61 -5.60 12.00 -2.46
C HIS A 61 -5.24 12.16 -3.94
N LEU A 62 -3.94 12.28 -4.27
CA LEU A 62 -3.50 12.37 -5.66
C LEU A 62 -3.83 11.12 -6.46
N ALA A 63 -3.55 9.95 -5.91
CA ALA A 63 -3.77 8.68 -6.59
C ALA A 63 -5.25 8.37 -6.82
N LEU A 64 -6.15 8.90 -5.97
CA LEU A 64 -7.59 8.76 -6.11
C LEU A 64 -8.23 9.88 -6.94
N GLY A 65 -7.46 10.89 -7.36
CA GLY A 65 -7.97 12.05 -8.10
C GLY A 65 -8.85 12.97 -7.26
N HIS A 66 -8.64 13.00 -5.94
CA HIS A 66 -9.36 13.91 -5.05
C HIS A 66 -8.92 15.37 -5.31
N VAL A 67 -9.90 16.27 -5.38
CA VAL A 67 -9.67 17.71 -5.60
C VAL A 67 -10.43 18.49 -4.55
N GLY A 68 -9.72 19.40 -3.87
CA GLY A 68 -10.27 20.20 -2.78
C GLY A 68 -10.64 19.39 -1.54
N PRO A 69 -11.32 20.01 -0.56
CA PRO A 69 -11.74 19.34 0.66
C PRO A 69 -12.62 18.12 0.37
N GLN A 70 -12.34 17.00 1.03
CA GLN A 70 -13.16 15.80 0.90
C GLN A 70 -14.16 15.68 2.05
N ASP A 71 -15.21 14.90 1.81
CA ASP A 71 -16.06 14.42 2.89
C ASP A 71 -15.39 13.27 3.66
N ALA A 72 -16.03 12.81 4.73
CA ALA A 72 -15.48 11.73 5.56
C ALA A 72 -15.16 10.45 4.76
N LYS A 73 -15.90 10.16 3.69
CA LYS A 73 -15.67 8.96 2.87
C LYS A 73 -14.44 9.14 1.97
N GLY A 74 -14.23 10.33 1.41
CA GLY A 74 -13.02 10.64 0.64
C GLY A 74 -11.77 10.56 1.53
N GLU A 75 -11.83 11.12 2.73
CA GLU A 75 -10.76 11.02 3.73
C GLU A 75 -10.48 9.55 4.12
N ASP A 76 -11.52 8.76 4.38
CA ASP A 76 -11.38 7.34 4.68
C ASP A 76 -10.73 6.57 3.52
N ARG A 77 -11.07 6.89 2.27
CA ARG A 77 -10.46 6.24 1.10
C ARG A 77 -8.98 6.61 0.94
N ALA A 78 -8.61 7.85 1.23
CA ALA A 78 -7.21 8.27 1.24
C ALA A 78 -6.42 7.54 2.35
N ASP A 79 -6.99 7.42 3.55
CA ASP A 79 -6.40 6.65 4.65
C ASP A 79 -6.26 5.15 4.31
N GLU A 80 -7.25 4.55 3.65
CA GLU A 80 -7.20 3.15 3.22
C GLU A 80 -6.16 2.92 2.12
N TRP A 81 -6.01 3.87 1.20
CA TRP A 81 -4.94 3.84 0.20
C TRP A 81 -3.56 3.89 0.86
N ALA A 82 -3.39 4.78 1.85
CA ALA A 82 -2.16 4.92 2.60
C ALA A 82 -1.85 3.65 3.41
N ALA A 83 -2.86 3.10 4.10
CA ALA A 83 -2.73 1.86 4.86
C ALA A 83 -2.26 0.68 4.01
N ARG A 84 -2.81 0.51 2.80
CA ARG A 84 -2.41 -0.58 1.88
C ARG A 84 -0.96 -0.48 1.41
N ARG A 85 -0.36 0.71 1.43
CA ARG A 85 1.03 0.95 1.03
C ARG A 85 2.00 0.84 2.20
N LEU A 86 1.61 1.39 3.34
CA LEU A 86 2.48 1.43 4.51
C LEU A 86 2.53 0.07 5.23
N ILE A 87 1.38 -0.58 5.41
CA ILE A 87 1.27 -1.75 6.27
C ILE A 87 1.41 -3.03 5.44
N SER A 88 2.42 -3.85 5.76
CA SER A 88 2.51 -5.22 5.26
C SER A 88 1.50 -6.11 5.99
N PRO A 89 0.70 -6.93 5.28
CA PRO A 89 -0.19 -7.89 5.93
C PRO A 89 0.55 -8.87 6.84
N VAL A 90 1.78 -9.24 6.49
CA VAL A 90 2.60 -10.18 7.27
C VAL A 90 3.10 -9.52 8.55
N GLU A 91 3.60 -8.29 8.46
CA GLU A 91 4.09 -7.54 9.64
C GLU A 91 2.94 -7.20 10.58
N TYR A 92 1.78 -6.79 10.03
CA TYR A 92 0.57 -6.54 10.81
C TYR A 92 0.13 -7.79 11.58
N ALA A 93 0.01 -8.95 10.90
CA ALA A 93 -0.42 -10.19 11.54
C ALA A 93 0.57 -10.68 12.61
N ALA A 94 1.87 -10.40 12.43
CA ALA A 94 2.88 -10.70 13.43
C ALA A 94 2.73 -9.79 14.67
N ALA A 95 2.61 -8.48 14.46
CA ALA A 95 2.41 -7.49 15.52
C ALA A 95 1.11 -7.74 16.31
N GLU A 96 0.00 -8.00 15.62
CA GLU A 96 -1.30 -8.26 16.24
C GLU A 96 -1.31 -9.53 17.09
N ARG A 97 -0.57 -10.56 16.70
CA ARG A 97 -0.42 -11.78 17.51
C ARG A 97 0.25 -11.52 18.86
N ILE A 98 1.16 -10.55 18.93
CA ILE A 98 1.96 -10.23 20.12
C ILE A 98 1.25 -9.18 20.98
N LEU A 99 0.75 -8.11 20.36
CA LEU A 99 0.25 -6.91 21.04
C LEU A 99 -1.29 -6.86 21.11
N GLY A 100 -1.98 -7.74 20.39
CA GLY A 100 -3.43 -7.68 20.19
C GLY A 100 -3.87 -6.62 19.18
N PRO A 101 -5.19 -6.43 18.98
CA PRO A 101 -5.73 -5.57 17.92
C PRO A 101 -5.75 -4.07 18.27
N ASN A 102 -5.05 -3.64 19.33
CA ASN A 102 -5.09 -2.25 19.79
C ASN A 102 -4.38 -1.32 18.77
N PRO A 103 -5.08 -0.36 18.13
CA PRO A 103 -4.49 0.43 17.06
C PRO A 103 -3.33 1.33 17.48
N PHE A 104 -3.29 1.75 18.75
CA PHE A 104 -2.19 2.57 19.26
C PHE A 104 -0.90 1.76 19.39
N LEU A 105 -0.98 0.59 20.05
CA LEU A 105 0.19 -0.29 20.21
C LEU A 105 0.71 -0.79 18.86
N LEU A 106 -0.21 -1.17 17.97
CA LEU A 106 0.13 -1.57 16.62
C LEU A 106 0.75 -0.43 15.81
N GLY A 107 0.27 0.81 15.99
CA GLY A 107 0.85 1.96 15.31
C GLY A 107 2.30 2.22 15.74
N VAL A 108 2.58 2.11 17.03
CA VAL A 108 3.96 2.22 17.56
C VAL A 108 4.86 1.14 16.97
N GLU A 109 4.42 -0.12 16.98
CA GLU A 109 5.18 -1.25 16.44
C GLU A 109 5.42 -1.15 14.93
N LEU A 110 4.39 -0.73 14.18
CA LEU A 110 4.41 -0.61 12.73
C LEU A 110 4.87 0.78 12.26
N GLY A 111 5.41 1.63 13.13
CA GLY A 111 5.91 2.95 12.72
C GLY A 111 4.91 3.84 11.98
N VAL A 112 3.61 3.73 12.29
CA VAL A 112 2.53 4.51 11.66
C VAL A 112 1.54 5.04 12.71
N THR A 113 0.71 6.01 12.34
CA THR A 113 -0.31 6.54 13.26
C THR A 113 -1.45 5.55 13.47
N MET A 114 -2.16 5.67 14.60
CA MET A 114 -3.35 4.86 14.86
C MET A 114 -4.43 5.02 13.79
N ARG A 115 -4.47 6.17 13.08
CA ARG A 115 -5.41 6.45 11.99
C ARG A 115 -5.20 5.47 10.84
N ILE A 116 -3.95 5.29 10.42
CA ILE A 116 -3.57 4.36 9.35
C ILE A 116 -3.84 2.91 9.77
N VAL A 117 -3.58 2.55 11.04
CA VAL A 117 -3.91 1.21 11.56
C VAL A 117 -5.41 0.93 11.51
N ARG A 118 -6.25 1.90 11.91
CA ARG A 118 -7.71 1.75 11.83
C ARG A 118 -8.18 1.58 10.38
N ALA A 119 -7.58 2.32 9.45
CA ALA A 119 -7.89 2.17 8.03
C ALA A 119 -7.49 0.79 7.49
N TRP A 120 -6.33 0.26 7.91
CA TRP A 120 -5.95 -1.12 7.61
C TRP A 120 -6.97 -2.14 8.14
N GLN A 121 -7.42 -1.98 9.38
CA GLN A 121 -8.42 -2.88 9.97
C GLN A 121 -9.75 -2.88 9.21
N ARG A 122 -10.21 -1.71 8.72
CA ARG A 122 -11.40 -1.62 7.85
C ARG A 122 -11.20 -2.37 6.53
N VAL A 123 -10.04 -2.19 5.91
CA VAL A 123 -9.66 -2.87 4.66
C VAL A 123 -9.60 -4.39 4.84
N ALA A 124 -8.98 -4.85 5.93
CA ALA A 124 -8.84 -6.26 6.25
C ALA A 124 -10.20 -6.91 6.54
N ALA A 125 -11.09 -6.21 7.25
CA ALA A 125 -12.46 -6.68 7.52
C ALA A 125 -13.34 -6.72 6.27
N SER A 126 -13.10 -5.84 5.30
CA SER A 126 -13.87 -5.76 4.05
C SER A 126 -13.37 -6.70 2.95
N SER A 127 -12.18 -7.27 3.12
CA SER A 127 -11.65 -8.26 2.18
C SER A 127 -12.30 -9.62 2.48
N PRO A 128 -13.03 -10.23 1.53
CA PRO A 128 -13.69 -11.49 1.80
C PRO A 128 -12.66 -12.55 2.18
N CYS A 129 -12.91 -13.22 3.31
CA CYS A 129 -12.24 -14.47 3.64
C CYS A 129 -12.43 -15.42 2.46
N VAL A 130 -11.37 -15.68 1.69
CA VAL A 130 -11.35 -16.83 0.78
C VAL A 130 -11.28 -18.05 1.70
N VAL A 131 -12.44 -18.57 2.07
CA VAL A 131 -12.55 -19.88 2.71
C VAL A 131 -12.07 -20.91 1.69
N SER A 132 -10.81 -21.34 1.80
CA SER A 132 -10.39 -22.60 1.19
C SER A 132 -11.17 -23.71 1.88
N GLU A 133 -12.02 -24.41 1.13
CA GLU A 133 -12.87 -25.47 1.65
C GLU A 133 -12.04 -26.57 2.37
N PRO A 134 -12.53 -27.11 3.50
CA PRO A 134 -11.92 -28.27 4.11
C PRO A 134 -12.34 -29.52 3.35
N GLY A 135 -11.51 -29.96 2.40
CA GLY A 135 -11.60 -31.33 1.87
C GLY A 135 -11.39 -31.49 0.38
N VAL A 136 -10.13 -31.39 -0.07
CA VAL A 136 -9.70 -32.16 -1.24
C VAL A 136 -8.43 -32.91 -0.88
N ARG A 137 -8.60 -34.22 -0.67
CA ARG A 137 -7.51 -35.18 -0.64
C ARG A 137 -7.13 -35.45 -2.11
N LEU A 138 -6.17 -34.71 -2.67
CA LEU A 138 -5.56 -35.15 -3.92
C LEU A 138 -4.52 -36.23 -3.61
N SER A 139 -4.95 -37.45 -3.95
CA SER A 139 -4.20 -38.69 -3.97
C SER A 139 -2.86 -38.56 -4.71
N SER A 140 -1.91 -39.34 -4.23
CA SER A 140 -0.52 -39.49 -4.66
C SER A 140 -0.25 -39.41 -6.17
N TYR A 141 0.82 -38.68 -6.48
CA TYR A 141 1.63 -38.76 -7.70
C TYR A 141 1.87 -40.21 -8.12
N SER A 142 1.54 -40.57 -9.38
CA SER A 142 2.03 -41.79 -10.02
C SER A 142 2.50 -41.46 -11.43
N SER A 143 3.78 -41.74 -11.68
CA SER A 143 4.57 -41.39 -12.84
C SER A 143 4.31 -42.29 -14.05
N ARG A 144 4.30 -41.71 -15.27
CA ARG A 144 4.68 -42.26 -16.61
C ARG A 144 3.89 -41.49 -17.69
N ALA A 145 4.39 -41.13 -18.87
CA ALA A 145 5.69 -41.21 -19.53
C ALA A 145 5.69 -40.15 -20.67
N LEU A 146 6.86 -39.65 -21.06
CA LEU A 146 7.04 -38.68 -22.15
C LEU A 146 6.69 -39.29 -23.53
N PRO A 147 6.08 -38.53 -24.46
CA PRO A 147 6.02 -38.97 -25.85
C PRO A 147 7.35 -38.74 -26.59
N ARG A 148 7.71 -39.73 -27.41
CA ARG A 148 8.88 -39.78 -28.30
C ARG A 148 8.80 -38.69 -29.38
N VAL A 149 9.96 -38.10 -29.67
CA VAL A 149 10.25 -37.37 -30.91
C VAL A 149 10.73 -38.35 -31.98
N SER A 150 10.09 -38.29 -33.15
CA SER A 150 10.55 -38.76 -34.47
C SER A 150 9.74 -37.92 -35.46
N GLY A 151 10.27 -36.95 -36.19
CA GLY A 151 11.44 -37.03 -37.06
C GLY A 151 10.92 -37.15 -38.49
N ASP A 152 10.87 -36.04 -39.22
CA ASP A 152 11.29 -35.93 -40.63
C ASP A 152 11.16 -34.47 -41.11
N GLU A 153 12.28 -33.97 -41.64
CA GLU A 153 12.59 -32.63 -42.18
C GLU A 153 12.09 -32.48 -43.65
N PRO A 154 12.57 -31.51 -44.45
CA PRO A 154 12.17 -30.10 -44.49
C PRO A 154 11.67 -29.70 -45.90
N ASP A 155 11.18 -28.48 -46.11
CA ASP A 155 11.42 -27.74 -47.38
C ASP A 155 10.92 -26.27 -47.33
N LEU A 156 11.92 -25.38 -47.29
CA LEU A 156 12.10 -24.14 -48.06
C LEU A 156 10.86 -23.43 -48.66
N LEU A 157 10.69 -22.14 -48.34
CA LEU A 157 10.94 -21.02 -49.29
C LEU A 157 10.63 -19.65 -48.67
N PHE A 158 11.54 -18.72 -48.93
CA PHE A 158 11.49 -17.27 -48.69
C PHE A 158 10.32 -16.61 -49.45
N ASP A 159 9.77 -15.50 -48.95
CA ASP A 159 10.14 -14.14 -49.40
C ASP A 159 9.28 -13.01 -48.77
N PHE A 160 10.00 -11.95 -48.36
CA PHE A 160 9.65 -10.57 -47.92
C PHE A 160 8.82 -10.33 -46.65
#